data_AF-A0A6P1FAK3-F1
#
_entry.id   AF-A0A6P1FAK3-F1
#
_cell.length_a   1.000
_cell.length_b   1.000
_cell.length_c   1.000
_cell.angle_alpha   90.00
_cell.angle_beta   90.00
_cell.angle_gamma   90.00
#
_symmetry.space_group_name_H-M   'P 1'
#
loop_
_entity.id
_entity.type
_entity.pdbx_description
1 polymer ?
#
loop_
_entity_poly.entity_id
_entity_poly.type
_entity_poly.pdbx_seq_one_letter_code
_entity_poly.pdbx_strand_id
1 'polypeptide(L)'
;MTIETTRLIEVELEGWSLDCCGQPFRVGDEVSWTLATLPPRATGPTRYLEERHGSSLPVLDVTGTVRSLTGLLVTGRQPAIGEGVDISDRSERILRRFDGFDRSRGGWTLRAALEIGADAELPPPWEPRPPAVRDVPRPPAEVVTGLHALLRRLHSEYGDRVRIRSMRGGAKASLLPATAGAGAVHWATGPELIVVNLEYTRVILPADDAGVLRVESLIRALAEGTPPETGESTPPVEGRQGGPVRFGRRRSVPTSAW
;
A
#
# COMPACT_ATOMS: atom_id res chain seq x y z
N MET A 1 23.06 9.89 48.00
CA MET A 1 21.76 9.73 47.34
C MET A 1 21.88 10.36 45.98
N THR A 2 22.28 9.55 45.00
CA THR A 2 22.50 10.01 43.62
C THR A 2 21.12 10.15 42.99
N ILE A 3 20.80 11.34 42.47
CA ILE A 3 19.56 11.51 41.71
C ILE A 3 19.79 10.81 40.38
N GLU A 4 19.18 9.65 40.18
CA GLU A 4 19.16 9.00 38.87
C GLU A 4 18.45 9.94 37.91
N THR A 5 19.23 10.47 36.96
CA THR A 5 18.68 11.34 35.93
C THR A 5 18.15 10.43 34.84
N THR A 6 16.88 10.59 34.45
CA THR A 6 16.25 9.82 33.38
C THR A 6 15.84 10.72 32.22
N ARG A 7 15.58 10.11 31.07
CA ARG A 7 15.04 10.80 29.89
C ARG A 7 14.01 9.92 29.17
N LEU A 8 13.09 10.56 28.46
CA LEU A 8 12.08 9.89 27.63
C LEU A 8 12.48 9.90 26.16
N ILE A 9 12.34 8.75 25.51
CA ILE A 9 12.46 8.61 24.06
C ILE A 9 11.17 8.04 23.46
N GLU A 10 10.88 8.36 22.20
CA GLU A 10 9.76 7.77 21.45
C GLU A 10 10.26 6.56 20.65
N VAL A 11 9.68 5.39 20.90
CA VAL A 11 9.97 4.14 20.20
C VAL A 11 8.73 3.70 19.40
N GLU A 12 8.90 3.52 18.09
CA GLU A 12 7.90 2.97 17.18
C GLU A 12 8.06 1.44 17.12
N LEU A 13 6.99 0.71 17.39
CA LEU A 13 6.92 -0.75 17.26
C LEU A 13 5.95 -1.08 16.12
N GLU A 14 6.46 -1.66 15.05
CA GLU A 14 5.66 -1.92 13.85
C GLU A 14 4.64 -3.03 14.07
N GLY A 15 3.39 -2.80 13.65
CA GLY A 15 2.31 -3.76 13.87
C GLY A 15 2.59 -5.14 13.29
N TRP A 16 3.15 -5.22 12.08
CA TRP A 16 3.51 -6.51 11.46
C TRP A 16 4.59 -7.26 12.23
N SER A 17 5.53 -6.52 12.85
CA SER A 17 6.61 -7.09 13.66
C SER A 17 6.06 -7.64 14.99
N LEU A 18 5.15 -6.89 15.59
CA LEU A 18 4.42 -7.29 16.80
C LEU A 18 3.53 -8.52 16.56
N ASP A 19 2.87 -8.59 15.42
CA ASP A 19 2.03 -9.73 15.02
C ASP A 19 2.85 -11.02 14.85
N CYS A 20 4.06 -10.89 14.30
CA CYS A 20 4.95 -12.02 14.04
C CYS A 20 5.64 -12.53 15.31
N CYS A 21 6.37 -11.65 16.01
CA CYS A 21 7.32 -12.02 17.07
C CYS A 21 7.16 -11.20 18.35
N GLY A 22 6.14 -10.33 18.42
CA GLY A 22 5.93 -9.44 19.56
C GLY A 22 5.76 -10.20 20.87
N GLN A 23 6.48 -9.75 21.88
CA GLN A 23 6.32 -10.21 23.26
C GLN A 23 5.35 -9.30 24.00
N PRO A 24 4.44 -9.83 24.83
CA PRO A 24 3.57 -9.00 25.66
C PRO A 24 4.36 -8.12 26.62
N PHE A 25 3.88 -6.90 26.86
CA PHE A 25 4.42 -5.96 27.85
C PHE A 25 3.33 -4.98 28.28
N ARG A 26 3.50 -4.33 29.43
CA ARG A 26 2.60 -3.30 29.96
C ARG A 26 3.32 -1.98 30.17
N VAL A 27 2.53 -0.92 30.29
CA VAL A 27 3.01 0.34 30.85
C VAL A 27 3.44 0.07 32.30
N GLY A 28 4.66 0.48 32.63
CA GLY A 28 5.32 0.20 33.90
C GLY A 28 6.35 -0.93 33.82
N ASP A 29 6.32 -1.76 32.78
CA ASP A 29 7.29 -2.85 32.62
C ASP A 29 8.65 -2.31 32.19
N GLU A 30 9.71 -2.93 32.69
CA GLU A 30 11.05 -2.81 32.14
C GLU A 30 11.18 -3.73 30.91
N VAL A 31 11.69 -3.17 29.82
CA VAL A 31 11.84 -3.85 28.53
C VAL A 31 13.24 -3.60 27.98
N SER A 32 13.79 -4.58 27.28
CA SER A 32 15.00 -4.44 26.47
C SER A 32 14.62 -4.58 24.99
N TRP A 33 14.89 -3.53 24.21
CA TRP A 33 14.56 -3.47 22.80
C TRP A 33 15.79 -3.14 21.97
N THR A 34 15.95 -3.83 20.85
CA THR A 34 16.96 -3.48 19.84
C THR A 34 16.43 -2.30 19.04
N LEU A 35 17.07 -1.13 19.17
CA LEU A 35 16.60 0.12 18.58
C LEU A 35 17.43 0.53 17.37
N ALA A 36 16.80 1.13 16.37
CA ALA A 36 17.43 1.85 15.27
C ALA A 36 16.94 3.31 15.26
N THR A 37 17.78 4.28 14.90
CA THR A 37 17.34 5.67 14.77
C THR A 37 16.55 5.87 13.47
N LEU A 38 15.35 6.45 13.57
CA LEU A 38 14.51 6.79 12.43
C LEU A 38 14.91 8.15 11.80
N PRO A 39 14.59 8.37 10.51
CA PRO A 39 14.78 9.67 9.89
C PRO A 39 14.14 10.81 10.69
N PRO A 40 14.82 11.97 10.80
CA PRO A 40 14.29 13.11 11.53
C PRO A 40 12.99 13.61 10.89
N ARG A 41 12.04 14.04 11.72
CA ARG A 41 10.85 14.77 11.27
C ARG A 41 11.16 16.26 11.22
N ALA A 42 10.38 17.01 10.43
CA ALA A 42 10.47 18.47 10.40
C ALA A 42 10.27 19.11 11.79
N THR A 43 9.49 18.47 12.66
CA THR A 43 9.24 18.87 14.05
C THR A 43 9.11 17.64 14.95
N GLY A 44 9.49 17.80 16.22
CA GLY A 44 9.36 16.77 17.26
C GLY A 44 10.68 16.10 17.65
N PRO A 45 10.66 15.24 18.69
CA PRO A 45 11.86 14.56 19.18
C PRO A 45 12.37 13.53 18.18
N THR A 46 13.64 13.14 18.35
CA THR A 46 14.22 11.95 17.69
C THR A 46 13.37 10.73 18.02
N ARG A 47 13.20 9.85 17.04
CA ARG A 47 12.42 8.63 17.17
C ARG A 47 13.28 7.42 16.88
N TYR A 48 12.94 6.35 17.54
CA TYR A 48 13.59 5.06 17.40
C TYR A 48 12.59 4.06 16.86
N LEU A 49 13.06 3.12 16.07
CA LEU A 49 12.32 1.95 15.62
C LEU A 49 12.80 0.77 16.43
N GLU A 50 11.87 -0.01 16.96
CA GLU A 50 12.18 -1.32 17.51
C GLU A 50 12.37 -2.33 16.37
N GLU A 51 13.57 -2.90 16.29
CA GLU A 51 14.04 -3.72 15.18
C GLU A 51 14.16 -5.19 15.61
N ARG A 52 13.41 -6.09 14.96
CA ARG A 52 13.41 -7.54 15.26
C ARG A 52 13.84 -8.44 14.11
N HIS A 53 14.06 -7.90 12.92
CA HIS A 53 14.16 -8.66 11.67
C HIS A 53 15.49 -8.49 10.94
N GLY A 54 16.51 -7.97 11.62
CA GLY A 54 17.87 -7.85 11.08
C GLY A 54 17.98 -6.79 9.99
N SER A 55 17.55 -5.56 10.29
CA SER A 55 17.76 -4.44 9.35
C SER A 55 19.25 -4.13 9.13
N SER A 56 19.52 -3.47 8.01
CA SER A 56 20.86 -2.95 7.71
C SER A 56 21.19 -1.64 8.43
N LEU A 57 20.30 -1.17 9.32
CA LEU A 57 20.51 0.02 10.11
C LEU A 57 21.45 -0.30 11.29
N PRO A 58 22.30 0.64 11.71
CA PRO A 58 22.98 0.51 12.98
C PRO A 58 21.95 0.39 14.11
N VAL A 59 22.08 -0.65 14.92
CA VAL A 59 21.19 -0.92 16.06
C VAL A 59 21.95 -0.97 17.37
N LEU A 60 21.24 -0.73 18.48
CA LEU A 60 21.73 -0.91 19.83
C LEU A 60 20.62 -1.47 20.72
N ASP A 61 20.95 -2.39 21.62
CA ASP A 61 20.02 -2.85 22.64
C ASP A 61 19.88 -1.79 23.73
N VAL A 62 18.65 -1.37 24.01
CA VAL A 62 18.32 -0.32 24.97
C VAL A 62 17.29 -0.86 25.95
N THR A 63 17.63 -0.77 27.23
CA THR A 63 16.74 -1.14 28.34
C THR A 63 16.11 0.10 28.95
N GLY A 64 14.81 0.03 29.23
CA GLY A 64 14.08 1.12 29.88
C GLY A 64 12.71 0.72 30.38
N THR A 65 12.02 1.65 31.04
CA THR A 65 10.65 1.44 31.53
C THR A 65 9.63 2.06 30.58
N VAL A 66 8.60 1.30 30.20
CA VAL A 66 7.52 1.80 29.34
C VAL A 66 6.64 2.77 30.14
N ARG A 67 6.61 4.05 29.77
CA ARG A 67 5.82 5.08 30.47
C ARG A 67 4.47 5.38 29.83
N SER A 68 4.34 5.20 28.53
CA SER A 68 3.05 5.32 27.85
C SER A 68 3.04 4.56 26.54
N LEU A 69 1.85 4.19 26.07
CA LEU A 69 1.66 3.47 24.82
C LEU A 69 0.48 4.07 24.05
N THR A 70 0.73 4.48 22.81
CA THR A 70 -0.30 4.94 21.87
C THR A 70 -0.26 4.08 20.63
N GLY A 71 -1.34 3.37 20.34
CA GLY A 71 -1.49 2.62 19.10
C GLY A 71 -2.11 3.46 18.00
N LEU A 72 -1.66 3.16 16.78
CA LEU A 72 -2.15 3.66 15.51
C LEU A 72 -2.65 2.46 14.70
N LEU A 73 -3.93 2.47 14.35
CA LEU A 73 -4.52 1.54 13.40
C LEU A 73 -4.92 2.32 12.15
N VAL A 74 -4.38 1.94 11.00
CA VAL A 74 -4.82 2.48 9.71
C VAL A 74 -6.00 1.64 9.24
N THR A 75 -7.18 2.26 9.18
CA THR A 75 -8.43 1.58 8.80
C THR A 75 -8.80 1.84 7.36
N GLY A 76 -8.31 2.95 6.80
CA GLY A 76 -8.59 3.32 5.43
C GLY A 76 -7.98 2.37 4.42
N ARG A 77 -8.72 2.15 3.34
CA ARG A 77 -8.26 1.44 2.16
C ARG A 77 -8.48 2.36 0.96
N GLN A 78 -7.49 2.44 0.10
CA GLN A 78 -7.63 3.13 -1.18
C GLN A 78 -7.08 2.26 -2.31
N PRO A 79 -7.69 2.30 -3.51
CA PRO A 79 -7.16 1.56 -4.65
C PRO A 79 -5.77 2.07 -5.01
N ALA A 80 -4.81 1.15 -5.11
CA ALA A 80 -3.49 1.41 -5.64
C ALA A 80 -3.58 1.61 -7.15
N ILE A 81 -3.16 2.80 -7.60
CA ILE A 81 -3.22 3.15 -9.02
C ILE A 81 -2.33 2.20 -9.82
N GLY A 82 -2.94 1.45 -10.72
CA GLY A 82 -2.28 0.52 -11.64
C GLY A 82 -2.16 -0.93 -11.18
N GLU A 83 -2.45 -1.21 -9.91
CA GLU A 83 -2.18 -2.54 -9.32
C GLU A 83 -3.45 -3.41 -9.19
N GLY A 84 -4.64 -2.79 -9.16
CA GLY A 84 -5.90 -3.53 -8.93
C GLY A 84 -6.07 -4.08 -7.50
N VAL A 85 -5.25 -3.60 -6.56
CA VAL A 85 -5.32 -3.95 -5.13
C VAL A 85 -5.54 -2.70 -4.29
N ASP A 86 -6.10 -2.87 -3.11
CA ASP A 86 -6.15 -1.80 -2.12
C ASP A 86 -4.82 -1.68 -1.37
N ILE A 87 -4.38 -0.45 -1.16
CA ILE A 87 -3.32 -0.09 -0.22
C ILE A 87 -3.92 0.65 0.98
N SER A 88 -3.19 0.65 2.09
CA SER A 88 -3.61 1.37 3.29
C SER A 88 -3.70 2.88 3.02
N ASP A 89 -4.84 3.47 3.35
CA ASP A 89 -5.02 4.91 3.36
C ASP A 89 -4.76 5.47 4.76
N ARG A 90 -3.59 6.07 4.94
CA ARG A 90 -3.15 6.66 6.21
C ARG A 90 -3.95 7.90 6.64
N SER A 91 -4.81 8.44 5.76
CA SER A 91 -5.71 9.55 6.10
C SER A 91 -6.79 9.12 7.09
N GLU A 92 -7.28 7.88 6.96
CA GLU A 92 -8.24 7.28 7.88
C GLU A 92 -7.52 6.38 8.89
N ARG A 93 -7.44 6.89 10.12
CA ARG A 93 -6.69 6.24 11.19
C ARG A 93 -7.35 6.41 12.53
N ILE A 94 -7.21 5.39 13.37
CA ILE A 94 -7.62 5.41 14.77
C ILE A 94 -6.36 5.53 15.63
N LEU A 95 -6.37 6.50 16.54
CA LEU A 95 -5.38 6.61 17.61
C LEU A 95 -6.02 6.18 18.92
N ARG A 96 -5.34 5.33 19.68
CA ARG A 96 -5.83 4.84 20.97
C ARG A 96 -4.69 4.69 21.97
N ARG A 97 -4.93 5.04 23.23
CA ARG A 97 -3.99 4.73 24.32
C ARG A 97 -4.19 3.31 24.80
N PHE A 98 -3.09 2.66 25.14
CA PHE A 98 -3.07 1.31 25.68
C PHE A 98 -2.31 1.28 27.00
N ASP A 99 -2.67 0.33 27.84
CA ASP A 99 -1.97 -0.02 29.09
C ASP A 99 -0.93 -1.13 28.88
N GLY A 100 -0.88 -1.71 27.68
CA GLY A 100 0.05 -2.75 27.29
C GLY A 100 -0.24 -3.31 25.90
N PHE A 101 0.65 -4.18 25.45
CA PHE A 101 0.52 -4.99 24.25
C PHE A 101 0.38 -6.46 24.61
N ASP A 102 -0.50 -7.15 23.89
CA ASP A 102 -0.53 -8.60 23.77
C ASP A 102 -0.95 -8.94 22.34
N ARG A 103 -0.81 -10.21 21.95
CA ARG A 103 -1.09 -10.65 20.58
C ARG A 103 -2.55 -10.50 20.14
N SER A 104 -3.49 -10.28 21.06
CA SER A 104 -4.89 -9.99 20.69
C SER A 104 -5.05 -8.59 20.08
N ARG A 105 -4.07 -7.70 20.31
CA ARG A 105 -4.01 -6.34 19.76
C ARG A 105 -3.23 -6.27 18.44
N GLY A 106 -3.26 -7.35 17.66
CA GLY A 106 -2.54 -7.40 16.39
C GLY A 106 -3.01 -6.35 15.38
N GLY A 107 -2.14 -6.00 14.43
CA GLY A 107 -2.38 -4.99 13.40
C GLY A 107 -2.23 -3.53 13.85
N TRP A 108 -1.96 -3.27 15.14
CA TRP A 108 -1.67 -1.93 15.65
C TRP A 108 -0.17 -1.64 15.58
N THR A 109 0.23 -0.55 14.92
CA THR A 109 1.56 0.03 15.14
C THR A 109 1.53 0.81 16.44
N LEU A 110 2.50 0.58 17.33
CA LEU A 110 2.55 1.21 18.64
C LEU A 110 3.62 2.28 18.70
N ARG A 111 3.38 3.33 19.49
CA ARG A 111 4.37 4.31 19.92
C ARG A 111 4.48 4.25 21.43
N ALA A 112 5.64 3.81 21.91
CA ALA A 112 5.97 3.78 23.32
C ALA A 112 6.80 5.02 23.70
N ALA A 113 6.48 5.63 24.83
CA ALA A 113 7.43 6.48 25.52
C ALA A 113 8.26 5.59 26.45
N LEU A 114 9.55 5.41 26.14
CA LEU A 114 10.47 4.61 26.94
C LEU A 114 11.31 5.54 27.80
N GLU A 115 11.27 5.34 29.12
CA GLU A 115 12.16 6.03 30.05
C GLU A 115 13.44 5.23 30.21
N ILE A 116 14.57 5.90 29.99
CA ILE A 116 15.91 5.33 30.07
C ILE A 116 16.79 6.19 30.97
N GLY A 117 17.91 5.64 31.43
CA GLY A 117 18.94 6.43 32.10
C GLY A 117 19.42 7.57 31.22
N ALA A 118 19.73 8.73 31.81
CA ALA A 118 20.21 9.90 31.07
C ALA A 118 21.49 9.60 30.27
N ASP A 119 22.34 8.74 30.83
CA ASP A 119 23.61 8.31 30.24
C ASP A 119 23.49 7.03 29.40
N ALA A 120 22.26 6.49 29.21
CA ALA A 120 22.06 5.30 28.40
C ALA A 120 22.50 5.57 26.96
N GLU A 121 23.36 4.71 26.44
CA GLU A 121 23.75 4.76 25.03
C GLU A 121 22.55 4.53 24.13
N LEU A 122 22.52 5.23 23.00
CA LEU A 122 21.48 5.12 21.99
C LEU A 122 22.12 4.84 20.63
N PRO A 123 21.38 4.24 19.69
CA PRO A 123 21.87 4.05 18.34
C PRO A 123 22.34 5.39 17.74
N PRO A 124 23.35 5.37 16.85
CA PRO A 124 23.86 6.60 16.27
C PRO A 124 22.75 7.37 15.54
N PRO A 125 22.89 8.70 15.40
CA PRO A 125 21.95 9.49 14.63
C PRO A 125 21.68 8.90 13.25
N TRP A 126 20.45 9.02 12.77
CA TRP A 126 20.14 8.59 11.41
C TRP A 126 20.99 9.38 10.42
N GLU A 127 21.74 8.67 9.59
CA GLU A 127 22.45 9.25 8.47
C GLU A 127 21.70 8.93 7.17
N PRO A 128 21.46 9.93 6.31
CA PRO A 128 20.95 9.69 4.97
C PRO A 128 21.99 8.85 4.22
N ARG A 129 21.71 7.56 4.05
CA ARG A 129 22.42 6.80 3.03
C ARG A 129 22.04 7.43 1.68
N PRO A 130 23.02 7.63 0.77
CA PRO A 130 22.69 7.93 -0.62
C PRO A 130 21.63 6.91 -1.03
N PRO A 131 20.53 7.33 -1.68
CA PRO A 131 19.60 6.35 -2.21
C PRO A 131 20.46 5.37 -2.98
N ALA A 132 20.41 4.08 -2.60
CA ALA A 132 21.03 3.07 -3.43
C ALA A 132 20.46 3.37 -4.81
N VAL A 133 21.33 3.76 -5.75
CA VAL A 133 20.93 3.96 -7.14
C VAL A 133 20.66 2.54 -7.61
N ARG A 134 19.50 2.01 -7.22
CA ARG A 134 18.84 0.96 -7.94
C ARG A 134 18.54 1.66 -9.23
N ASP A 135 19.38 1.39 -10.22
CA ASP A 135 19.09 1.71 -11.61
C ASP A 135 17.90 0.82 -11.98
N VAL A 136 16.72 1.17 -11.45
CA VAL A 136 15.49 0.46 -11.71
C VAL A 136 15.16 0.81 -13.15
N PRO A 137 15.26 -0.14 -14.08
CA PRO A 137 15.12 0.18 -15.49
C PRO A 137 13.74 0.81 -15.70
N ARG A 138 13.72 1.96 -16.36
CA ARG A 138 12.50 2.74 -16.57
C ARG A 138 11.71 2.15 -17.74
N PRO A 139 10.38 2.27 -17.74
CA PRO A 139 9.59 1.98 -18.92
C PRO A 139 10.05 2.84 -20.10
N PRO A 140 9.99 2.32 -21.34
CA PRO A 140 10.32 3.08 -22.54
C PRO A 140 9.45 4.35 -22.65
N ALA A 141 10.05 5.47 -23.05
CA ALA A 141 9.38 6.77 -23.03
C ALA A 141 8.22 6.83 -24.03
N GLU A 142 8.38 6.17 -25.17
CA GLU A 142 7.38 5.98 -26.21
C GLU A 142 6.15 5.23 -25.69
N VAL A 143 6.34 4.15 -24.92
CA VAL A 143 5.25 3.38 -24.30
C VAL A 143 4.48 4.25 -23.32
N VAL A 144 5.18 4.98 -22.45
CA VAL A 144 4.53 5.90 -21.49
C VAL A 144 3.74 6.98 -22.23
N THR A 145 4.30 7.53 -23.31
CA THR A 145 3.63 8.53 -24.15
C THR A 145 2.39 7.95 -24.84
N GLY A 146 2.47 6.72 -25.36
CA GLY A 146 1.37 6.00 -25.97
C GLY A 146 0.22 5.73 -24.98
N LEU A 147 0.55 5.24 -23.78
CA LEU A 147 -0.42 5.03 -22.69
C LEU A 147 -1.04 6.35 -22.23
N HIS A 148 -0.26 7.45 -22.18
CA HIS A 148 -0.80 8.77 -21.87
C HIS A 148 -1.82 9.24 -22.92
N ALA A 149 -1.47 9.09 -24.21
CA ALA A 149 -2.35 9.46 -25.31
C ALA A 149 -3.63 8.60 -25.28
N LEU A 150 -3.51 7.31 -24.97
CA LEU A 150 -4.65 6.41 -24.77
C LEU A 150 -5.57 6.93 -23.66
N LEU A 151 -5.04 7.29 -22.49
CA LEU A 151 -5.84 7.85 -21.39
C LEU A 151 -6.62 9.09 -21.81
N ARG A 152 -6.01 9.98 -22.60
CA ARG A 152 -6.69 11.18 -23.12
C ARG A 152 -7.83 10.82 -24.08
N ARG A 153 -7.62 9.84 -24.97
CA ARG A 153 -8.69 9.34 -25.86
C ARG A 153 -9.83 8.73 -25.05
N LEU A 154 -9.52 7.85 -24.10
CA LEU A 154 -10.51 7.21 -23.23
C LEU A 154 -11.30 8.23 -22.40
N HIS A 155 -10.64 9.27 -21.89
CA HIS A 155 -11.34 10.36 -21.21
C HIS A 155 -12.31 11.08 -22.14
N SER A 156 -11.90 11.39 -23.37
CA SER A 156 -12.76 12.05 -24.36
C SER A 156 -13.93 11.17 -24.79
N GLU A 157 -13.73 9.85 -24.88
CA GLU A 157 -14.72 8.89 -25.37
C GLU A 157 -15.73 8.49 -24.29
N TYR A 158 -15.26 8.20 -23.07
CA TYR A 158 -16.09 7.68 -21.98
C TYR A 158 -16.51 8.75 -20.97
N GLY A 159 -15.87 9.92 -20.96
CA GLY A 159 -16.24 11.07 -20.13
C GLY A 159 -16.49 10.69 -18.66
N ASP A 160 -17.64 11.13 -18.14
CA ASP A 160 -18.04 10.90 -16.74
C ASP A 160 -18.44 9.46 -16.42
N ARG A 161 -18.47 8.56 -17.41
CA ARG A 161 -18.81 7.14 -17.19
C ARG A 161 -17.66 6.36 -16.55
N VAL A 162 -16.44 6.87 -16.64
CA VAL A 162 -15.24 6.24 -16.11
C VAL A 162 -14.40 7.27 -15.37
N ARG A 163 -14.13 7.01 -14.09
CA ARG A 163 -13.15 7.78 -13.33
C ARG A 163 -11.75 7.25 -13.63
N ILE A 164 -10.92 8.11 -14.22
CA ILE A 164 -9.53 7.79 -14.55
C ILE A 164 -8.61 8.32 -13.45
N ARG A 165 -7.77 7.45 -12.89
CA ARG A 165 -6.64 7.82 -12.02
C ARG A 165 -5.35 7.41 -12.70
N SER A 166 -4.36 8.29 -12.74
CA SER A 166 -3.07 7.97 -13.36
C SER A 166 -1.90 8.59 -12.59
N MET A 167 -0.75 7.95 -12.69
CA MET A 167 0.52 8.44 -12.17
C MET A 167 1.62 8.32 -13.23
N ARG A 168 2.69 9.11 -13.04
CA ARG A 168 3.92 9.04 -13.86
C ARG A 168 3.62 9.11 -15.36
N GLY A 169 2.76 10.06 -15.74
CA GLY A 169 2.42 10.30 -17.14
C GLY A 169 1.69 9.14 -17.83
N GLY A 170 0.97 8.27 -17.13
CA GLY A 170 0.26 7.14 -17.76
C GLY A 170 0.91 5.78 -17.55
N ALA A 171 2.13 5.75 -17.01
CA ALA A 171 2.83 4.50 -16.71
C ALA A 171 2.07 3.62 -15.70
N LYS A 172 1.26 4.23 -14.83
CA LYS A 172 0.25 3.51 -14.04
C LYS A 172 -1.11 4.18 -14.23
N ALA A 173 -2.15 3.39 -14.41
CA ALA A 173 -3.51 3.92 -14.45
C ALA A 173 -4.56 2.97 -13.89
N SER A 174 -5.69 3.54 -13.50
CA SER A 174 -6.89 2.81 -13.09
C SER A 174 -8.12 3.49 -13.65
N LEU A 175 -8.92 2.71 -14.36
CA LEU A 175 -10.19 3.10 -14.94
C LEU A 175 -11.27 2.45 -14.09
N LEU A 176 -12.01 3.29 -13.38
CA LEU A 176 -13.04 2.90 -12.43
C LEU A 176 -14.40 3.27 -13.04
N PRO A 177 -15.19 2.29 -13.51
CA PRO A 177 -16.53 2.57 -14.02
C PRO A 177 -17.42 3.23 -12.96
N ALA A 178 -18.27 4.16 -13.37
CA ALA A 178 -19.25 4.80 -12.48
C ALA A 178 -20.41 3.85 -12.12
N THR A 179 -20.65 2.83 -12.95
CA THR A 179 -21.72 1.85 -12.73
C THR A 179 -21.23 0.73 -11.82
N ALA A 180 -21.96 0.47 -10.73
CA ALA A 180 -21.66 -0.65 -9.83
C ALA A 180 -21.72 -2.00 -10.57
N GLY A 181 -20.72 -2.85 -10.33
CA GLY A 181 -20.61 -4.18 -10.97
C GLY A 181 -20.01 -4.18 -12.37
N ALA A 182 -19.59 -3.03 -12.91
CA ALA A 182 -18.76 -2.98 -14.11
C ALA A 182 -17.27 -3.10 -13.73
N GLY A 183 -16.54 -3.93 -14.49
CA GLY A 183 -15.16 -4.26 -14.17
C GLY A 183 -14.18 -3.12 -14.35
N ALA A 184 -13.35 -2.93 -13.33
CA ALA A 184 -12.26 -1.96 -13.35
C ALA A 184 -11.08 -2.50 -14.16
N VAL A 185 -10.39 -1.57 -14.83
CA VAL A 185 -9.15 -1.85 -15.57
C VAL A 185 -8.01 -1.13 -14.91
N HIS A 186 -6.95 -1.85 -14.61
CA HIS A 186 -5.73 -1.30 -14.03
C HIS A 186 -4.55 -1.69 -14.89
N TRP A 187 -3.57 -0.81 -15.03
CA TRP A 187 -2.27 -1.23 -15.56
C TRP A 187 -1.10 -0.54 -14.90
N ALA A 188 0.04 -1.23 -14.96
CA ALA A 188 1.35 -0.70 -14.63
C ALA A 188 2.37 -1.17 -15.68
N THR A 189 3.19 -0.25 -16.17
CA THR A 189 4.29 -0.58 -17.10
C THR A 189 5.64 -0.53 -16.38
N GLY A 190 6.40 -1.60 -16.57
CA GLY A 190 7.82 -1.69 -16.26
C GLY A 190 8.66 -1.48 -17.53
N PRO A 191 9.98 -1.76 -17.46
CA PRO A 191 10.90 -1.61 -18.60
C PRO A 191 10.56 -2.53 -19.78
N GLU A 192 10.03 -3.71 -19.51
CA GLU A 192 9.82 -4.74 -20.53
C GLU A 192 8.36 -5.13 -20.71
N LEU A 193 7.51 -4.87 -19.71
CA LEU A 193 6.15 -5.39 -19.66
C LEU A 193 5.13 -4.33 -19.24
N ILE A 194 3.95 -4.39 -19.85
CA ILE A 194 2.72 -3.77 -19.36
C ILE A 194 1.89 -4.86 -18.70
N VAL A 195 1.65 -4.73 -17.41
CA VAL A 195 0.75 -5.60 -16.67
C VAL A 195 -0.62 -4.95 -16.63
N VAL A 196 -1.65 -5.64 -17.13
CA VAL A 196 -3.04 -5.20 -17.12
C VAL A 196 -3.84 -6.13 -16.21
N ASN A 197 -4.54 -5.57 -15.22
CA ASN A 197 -5.44 -6.30 -14.34
C ASN A 197 -6.89 -5.92 -14.68
N LEU A 198 -7.70 -6.94 -14.98
CA LEU A 198 -9.10 -6.86 -15.37
C LEU A 198 -9.92 -7.69 -14.37
N GLU A 199 -10.46 -7.08 -13.31
CA GLU A 199 -11.09 -7.77 -12.16
C GLU A 199 -10.34 -9.02 -11.65
N TYR A 200 -10.60 -10.20 -12.24
CA TYR A 200 -10.04 -11.49 -11.88
C TYR A 200 -8.97 -12.02 -12.86
N THR A 201 -8.68 -11.28 -13.92
CA THR A 201 -7.75 -11.71 -14.97
C THR A 201 -6.57 -10.75 -15.06
N ARG A 202 -5.37 -11.33 -15.16
CA ARG A 202 -4.14 -10.59 -15.38
C ARG A 202 -3.64 -10.90 -16.78
N VAL A 203 -3.38 -9.85 -17.56
CA VAL A 203 -2.78 -9.94 -18.89
C VAL A 203 -1.41 -9.28 -18.84
N ILE A 204 -0.40 -9.96 -19.36
CA ILE A 204 0.96 -9.45 -19.44
C ILE A 204 1.27 -9.19 -20.92
N LEU A 205 1.66 -7.96 -21.23
CA LEU A 205 1.92 -7.49 -22.58
C LEU A 205 3.37 -6.98 -22.66
N PRO A 206 4.01 -7.00 -23.84
CA PRO A 206 5.29 -6.33 -24.02
C PRO A 206 5.13 -4.81 -23.78
N ALA A 207 6.18 -4.18 -23.26
CA ALA A 207 6.28 -2.72 -23.18
C ALA A 207 6.78 -2.17 -24.53
N ASP A 208 5.91 -2.23 -25.52
CA ASP A 208 6.09 -1.65 -26.86
C ASP A 208 4.75 -1.09 -27.38
N ASP A 209 4.76 -0.55 -28.60
CA ASP A 209 3.55 0.00 -29.24
C ASP A 209 2.44 -1.05 -29.42
N ALA A 210 2.79 -2.32 -29.68
CA ALA A 210 1.81 -3.40 -29.82
C ALA A 210 1.12 -3.69 -28.48
N GLY A 211 1.87 -3.65 -27.38
CA GLY A 211 1.34 -3.71 -26.03
C GLY A 211 0.36 -2.57 -25.75
N VAL A 212 0.70 -1.33 -26.08
CA VAL A 212 -0.21 -0.17 -25.91
C VAL A 212 -1.51 -0.35 -26.71
N LEU A 213 -1.42 -0.77 -27.96
CA LEU A 213 -2.60 -1.07 -28.79
C LEU A 213 -3.44 -2.20 -28.21
N ARG A 214 -2.80 -3.22 -27.61
CA ARG A 214 -3.52 -4.31 -26.97
C ARG A 214 -4.23 -3.86 -25.70
N VAL A 215 -3.66 -2.95 -24.90
CA VAL A 215 -4.36 -2.33 -23.76
C VAL A 215 -5.64 -1.64 -24.25
N GLU A 216 -5.56 -0.85 -25.31
CA GLU A 216 -6.72 -0.17 -25.90
C GLU A 216 -7.80 -1.16 -26.35
N SER A 217 -7.40 -2.23 -27.05
CA SER A 217 -8.30 -3.28 -27.50
C SER A 217 -9.01 -3.99 -26.34
N LEU A 218 -8.30 -4.30 -25.26
CA LEU A 218 -8.89 -4.91 -24.05
C LEU A 218 -9.94 -4.00 -23.41
N ILE A 219 -9.66 -2.70 -23.31
CA ILE A 219 -10.59 -1.72 -22.72
C ILE A 219 -11.86 -1.58 -23.58
N ARG A 220 -11.72 -1.51 -24.91
CA ARG A 220 -12.87 -1.43 -25.82
C ARG A 220 -13.73 -2.70 -25.74
N ALA A 221 -13.11 -3.88 -25.75
CA ALA A 221 -13.84 -5.15 -25.62
C ALA A 221 -14.67 -5.18 -24.33
N LEU A 222 -14.09 -4.75 -23.21
CA LEU A 222 -14.80 -4.65 -21.93
C LEU A 222 -15.95 -3.63 -21.97
N ALA A 223 -15.74 -2.47 -22.60
CA ALA A 223 -16.78 -1.47 -22.77
C ALA A 223 -17.96 -1.97 -23.63
N GLU A 224 -17.69 -2.85 -24.59
CA GLU A 224 -18.69 -3.50 -25.46
C GLU A 224 -19.35 -4.73 -24.82
N GLY A 225 -18.87 -5.18 -23.66
CA GLY A 225 -19.36 -6.39 -22.98
C GLY A 225 -18.86 -7.69 -23.61
N THR A 226 -17.80 -7.63 -24.42
CA THR A 226 -17.15 -8.78 -25.03
C THR A 226 -16.03 -9.28 -24.11
N PRO A 227 -15.97 -10.58 -23.76
CA PRO A 227 -14.90 -11.10 -22.93
C PRO A 227 -13.55 -10.88 -23.64
N PRO A 228 -12.52 -10.39 -22.93
CA PRO A 228 -11.22 -10.18 -23.52
C PRO A 228 -10.60 -11.52 -23.94
N GLU A 229 -10.12 -11.61 -25.18
CA GLU A 229 -9.32 -12.76 -25.62
C GLU A 229 -7.98 -12.77 -24.86
N THR A 230 -7.88 -13.57 -23.80
CA THR A 230 -6.65 -13.69 -23.02
C THR A 230 -5.78 -14.81 -23.62
N GLY A 231 -4.67 -14.46 -24.25
CA GLY A 231 -3.58 -15.41 -24.49
C GLY A 231 -2.91 -15.74 -23.15
N GLU A 232 -2.81 -17.04 -22.83
CA GLU A 232 -2.25 -17.62 -21.59
C GLU A 232 -2.61 -16.90 -20.28
N SER A 233 -3.68 -17.39 -19.66
CA SER A 233 -4.10 -17.03 -18.31
C SER A 233 -3.11 -17.58 -17.27
N THR A 234 -2.39 -16.71 -16.55
CA THR A 234 -1.82 -17.12 -15.24
C THR A 234 -2.91 -16.88 -14.19
N PRO A 235 -3.37 -17.89 -13.44
CA PRO A 235 -4.41 -17.69 -12.44
C PRO A 235 -3.92 -16.74 -11.34
N PRO A 236 -4.78 -15.85 -10.81
CA PRO A 236 -4.46 -15.06 -9.64
C PRO A 236 -4.35 -15.95 -8.40
N VAL A 237 -3.57 -15.50 -7.41
CA VAL A 237 -3.52 -16.10 -6.07
C VAL A 237 -4.95 -16.14 -5.49
N GLU A 238 -5.39 -17.34 -5.10
CA GLU A 238 -6.79 -17.66 -4.77
C GLU A 238 -7.40 -16.74 -3.71
N GLY A 239 -8.60 -16.25 -4.00
CA GLY A 239 -9.43 -15.45 -3.09
C GLY A 239 -10.90 -15.44 -3.49
N ARG A 240 -11.60 -16.54 -3.18
CA ARG A 240 -13.07 -16.72 -3.07
C ARG A 240 -13.93 -16.69 -4.37
N GLN A 241 -14.76 -17.73 -4.46
CA GLN A 241 -15.62 -18.12 -5.57
C GLN A 241 -16.81 -17.18 -5.82
N GLY A 242 -17.06 -16.85 -7.09
CA GLY A 242 -18.32 -16.32 -7.62
C GLY A 242 -18.44 -16.69 -9.10
N GLY A 243 -19.55 -17.33 -9.49
CA GLY A 243 -19.76 -17.92 -10.83
C GLY A 243 -19.99 -16.91 -11.97
N PRO A 244 -20.17 -17.39 -13.21
CA PRO A 244 -20.16 -16.56 -14.41
C PRO A 244 -21.39 -15.65 -14.53
N VAL A 245 -21.16 -14.39 -14.92
CA VAL A 245 -22.19 -13.37 -15.13
C VAL A 245 -22.83 -13.52 -16.52
N ARG A 246 -24.17 -13.62 -16.57
CA ARG A 246 -24.98 -13.46 -17.79
C ARG A 246 -25.53 -12.03 -17.85
N PHE A 247 -25.24 -11.30 -18.93
CA PHE A 247 -25.91 -10.04 -19.24
C PHE A 247 -27.33 -10.32 -19.75
N GLY A 248 -28.35 -10.00 -18.95
CA GLY A 248 -29.75 -10.11 -19.35
C GLY A 248 -30.13 -9.03 -20.36
N ARG A 249 -30.56 -9.44 -21.57
CA ARG A 249 -31.29 -8.56 -22.51
C ARG A 249 -32.62 -8.14 -21.87
N ARG A 250 -32.89 -6.83 -21.83
CA ARG A 250 -34.19 -6.26 -21.44
C ARG A 250 -35.28 -6.88 -22.32
N ARG A 251 -36.25 -7.58 -21.70
CA ARG A 251 -37.59 -7.72 -22.27
C ARG A 251 -38.42 -6.54 -21.76
N SER A 252 -39.02 -5.83 -22.71
CA SER A 252 -40.07 -4.85 -22.47
C SER A 252 -41.25 -5.49 -21.74
N VAL A 253 -41.73 -4.83 -20.69
CA VAL A 253 -43.05 -5.11 -20.09
C VAL A 253 -43.87 -3.82 -20.23
N PRO A 254 -45.09 -3.89 -20.80
CA PRO A 254 -45.92 -2.71 -21.00
C PRO A 254 -46.55 -2.23 -19.70
N THR A 255 -46.76 -0.92 -19.65
CA THR A 255 -47.50 -0.16 -18.64
C THR A 255 -48.95 -0.66 -18.49
N SER A 256 -49.32 -1.03 -17.26
CA SER A 256 -50.66 -0.84 -16.66
C SER A 256 -50.52 -1.20 -15.17
N ALA A 257 -50.58 -0.21 -14.29
CA ALA A 257 -51.75 0.23 -13.52
C ALA A 257 -51.97 -0.62 -12.25
N TRP A 258 -51.90 0.10 -11.12
CA TRP A 258 -52.03 -0.29 -9.69
C TRP A 258 -50.79 -0.85 -9.02
#